data_AF-A0A959L3N7-F1
#
_entry.id   AF-A0A959L3N7-F1
#
_cell.length_a   1.000
_cell.length_b   1.000
_cell.length_c   1.000
_cell.angle_alpha   90.00
_cell.angle_beta   90.00
_cell.angle_gamma   90.00
#
_symmetry.space_group_name_H-M   'P 1'
#
loop_
_entity.id
_entity.type
_entity.pdbx_description
1 polymer ?
#
loop_
_entity_poly.entity_id
_entity_poly.type
_entity_poly.pdbx_seq_one_letter_code
_entity_poly.pdbx_strand_id
1 'polypeptide(L)'
;TIEYLRDTKQVHQLLYAYSPDVVSDTMEYLDRYPGDEYVDIMGLDDYRDLGVNADHSMLAKRLEMLVVLAEGHGKIAALTETGQERIPEKNFWTETLLAQLLSNEKTKRIAYVMVWRNARPSHHYGPVKGHPSAENFKTFADNDIIWLLKDLPKWQ
;
A
#
# COMPACT_ATOMS: atom_id res chain seq x y z
N THR A 1 -15.81 -12.22 12.31
CA THR A 1 -14.77 -12.98 11.59
C THR A 1 -13.60 -13.36 12.49
N ILE A 2 -12.94 -12.39 13.11
CA ILE A 2 -11.71 -12.61 13.89
C ILE A 2 -11.93 -13.56 15.06
N GLU A 3 -12.93 -13.35 15.91
CA GLU A 3 -13.22 -14.25 17.04
C GLU A 3 -13.48 -15.70 16.58
N TYR A 4 -14.14 -15.87 15.44
CA TYR A 4 -14.37 -17.21 14.91
C TYR A 4 -13.06 -17.87 14.45
N LEU A 5 -12.18 -17.15 13.76
CA LEU A 5 -10.90 -17.70 13.29
C LEU A 5 -9.90 -17.88 14.43
N ARG A 6 -9.69 -16.85 15.26
CA ARG A 6 -8.75 -16.82 16.37
C ARG A 6 -9.21 -17.67 17.56
N ASP A 7 -10.44 -17.49 18.02
CA ASP A 7 -10.88 -18.04 19.31
C ASP A 7 -11.62 -19.38 19.14
N THR A 8 -12.48 -19.49 18.12
CA THR A 8 -13.25 -20.74 17.88
C THR A 8 -12.44 -21.76 17.08
N LYS A 9 -11.78 -21.34 16.00
CA LYS A 9 -11.00 -22.21 15.12
C LYS A 9 -9.53 -22.32 15.51
N GLN A 10 -9.07 -21.51 16.47
CA GLN A 10 -7.69 -21.55 16.97
C GLN A 10 -6.66 -21.44 15.84
N VAL A 11 -6.91 -20.53 14.90
CA VAL A 11 -5.94 -20.18 13.86
C VAL A 11 -4.95 -19.17 14.44
N HIS A 12 -3.65 -19.47 14.33
CA HIS A 12 -2.58 -18.72 15.02
C HIS A 12 -1.55 -18.10 14.08
N GLN A 13 -1.74 -18.23 12.76
CA GLN A 13 -0.83 -17.78 11.71
C GLN A 13 -1.43 -16.67 10.83
N LEU A 14 -2.36 -15.89 11.38
CA LEU A 14 -3.01 -14.78 10.68
C LEU A 14 -2.62 -13.44 11.31
N LEU A 15 -2.44 -12.45 10.44
CA LEU A 15 -2.51 -11.03 10.78
C LEU A 15 -3.76 -10.46 10.09
N TYR A 16 -4.45 -9.54 10.76
CA TYR A 16 -5.68 -8.93 10.27
C TYR A 16 -5.42 -7.49 9.81
N ALA A 17 -5.69 -7.23 8.53
CA ALA A 17 -5.60 -5.90 7.94
C ALA A 17 -6.99 -5.26 7.80
N TYR A 18 -7.11 -3.99 8.18
CA TYR A 18 -8.28 -3.15 7.93
C TYR A 18 -7.91 -2.10 6.88
N SER A 19 -8.57 -2.11 5.72
CA SER A 19 -8.16 -1.31 4.55
C SER A 19 -9.34 -0.57 3.91
N PRO A 20 -9.75 0.59 4.46
CA PRO A 20 -10.69 1.47 3.77
C PRO A 20 -10.14 1.95 2.42
N ASP A 21 -11.05 2.32 1.51
CA ASP A 21 -10.73 3.13 0.32
C ASP A 21 -10.27 4.55 0.75
N VAL A 22 -10.06 5.45 -0.20
CA VAL A 22 -9.65 6.83 0.01
C VAL A 22 -10.59 7.57 0.98
N VAL A 23 -10.03 7.91 2.14
CA VAL A 23 -10.67 8.71 3.20
C VAL A 23 -10.12 10.14 3.24
N SER A 24 -10.87 11.07 3.83
CA SER A 24 -10.50 12.48 3.96
C SER A 24 -9.76 12.79 5.27
N ASP A 25 -10.06 12.08 6.35
CA ASP A 25 -9.44 12.28 7.66
C ASP A 25 -9.47 11.02 8.54
N THR A 26 -8.93 11.12 9.76
CA THR A 26 -8.87 10.01 10.73
C THR A 26 -10.25 9.61 11.26
N MET A 27 -11.22 10.52 11.28
CA MET A 27 -12.59 10.20 11.72
C MET A 27 -13.27 9.31 10.69
N GLU A 28 -13.14 9.64 9.40
CA GLU A 28 -13.65 8.81 8.31
C GLU A 28 -12.93 7.46 8.25
N TYR A 29 -11.60 7.43 8.45
CA TYR A 29 -10.85 6.17 8.56
C TYR A 29 -11.43 5.25 9.65
N LEU A 30 -11.73 5.83 10.81
CA LEU A 30 -12.18 5.10 12.00
C LEU A 30 -13.69 4.81 12.06
N ASP A 31 -14.50 5.33 11.12
CA ASP A 31 -15.97 5.19 11.13
C ASP A 31 -16.45 3.74 11.28
N ARG A 32 -15.73 2.80 10.64
CA ARG A 32 -16.00 1.35 10.71
C ARG A 32 -14.86 0.54 11.31
N TYR A 33 -13.93 1.20 12.00
CA TYR A 33 -12.80 0.51 12.62
C TYR A 33 -13.29 -0.39 13.77
N PRO A 34 -13.00 -1.70 13.73
CA PRO A 34 -13.58 -2.65 14.69
C PRO A 34 -12.96 -2.55 16.10
N GLY A 35 -11.88 -1.78 16.26
CA GLY A 35 -11.13 -1.63 17.50
C GLY A 35 -9.78 -2.35 17.47
N ASP A 36 -8.89 -1.96 18.39
CA ASP A 36 -7.48 -2.37 18.40
C ASP A 36 -7.24 -3.86 18.62
N GLU A 37 -8.20 -4.55 19.26
CA GLU A 37 -8.15 -6.00 19.52
C GLU A 37 -8.43 -6.86 18.27
N TYR A 38 -8.76 -6.22 17.16
CA TYR A 38 -9.22 -6.84 15.92
C TYR A 38 -8.34 -6.54 14.70
N VAL A 39 -7.34 -5.66 14.83
CA VAL A 39 -6.54 -5.20 13.69
C VAL A 39 -5.07 -5.25 14.08
N ASP A 40 -4.26 -5.85 13.22
CA ASP A 40 -2.79 -5.82 13.31
C ASP A 40 -2.20 -4.76 12.37
N ILE A 41 -2.81 -4.61 11.20
CA ILE A 41 -2.34 -3.72 10.12
C ILE A 41 -3.44 -2.72 9.76
N MET A 42 -3.13 -1.44 9.89
CA MET A 42 -3.93 -0.34 9.36
C MET A 42 -3.52 -0.11 7.90
N GLY A 43 -4.37 -0.56 6.99
CA GLY A 43 -4.21 -0.43 5.55
C GLY A 43 -4.94 0.78 4.97
N LEU A 44 -4.61 1.12 3.73
CA LEU A 44 -5.34 2.06 2.89
C LEU A 44 -5.31 1.54 1.46
N ASP A 45 -6.46 1.55 0.80
CA ASP A 45 -6.59 1.27 -0.62
C ASP A 45 -6.75 2.60 -1.36
N ASP A 46 -5.77 2.96 -2.18
CA ASP A 46 -5.76 4.25 -2.90
C ASP A 46 -5.31 4.09 -4.35
N TYR A 47 -6.29 4.03 -5.24
CA TYR A 47 -6.10 4.12 -6.69
C TYR A 47 -6.40 5.52 -7.24
N ARG A 48 -6.96 6.41 -6.41
CA ARG A 48 -7.56 7.67 -6.83
C ARG A 48 -6.50 8.75 -6.94
N ASP A 49 -5.61 8.82 -5.95
CA ASP A 49 -4.55 9.82 -5.87
C ASP A 49 -3.40 9.52 -6.86
N LEU A 50 -3.37 8.33 -7.46
CA LEU A 50 -2.42 7.95 -8.51
C LEU A 50 -3.02 7.96 -9.93
N GLY A 51 -4.22 8.51 -10.10
CA GLY A 51 -4.84 8.68 -11.42
C GLY A 51 -4.10 9.71 -12.30
N VAL A 52 -4.24 9.62 -13.63
CA VAL A 52 -3.49 10.43 -14.63
C VAL A 52 -3.53 11.94 -14.38
N ASN A 53 -4.62 12.46 -13.81
CA ASN A 53 -4.82 13.88 -13.54
C ASN A 53 -5.02 14.17 -12.06
N ALA A 54 -4.62 13.26 -11.18
CA ALA A 54 -4.76 13.42 -9.75
C ALA A 54 -3.67 14.33 -9.18
N ASP A 55 -3.95 14.96 -8.03
CA ASP A 55 -2.92 15.57 -7.20
C ASP A 55 -2.24 14.47 -6.38
N HIS A 56 -1.12 13.96 -6.88
CA HIS A 56 -0.38 12.88 -6.22
C HIS A 56 0.09 13.23 -4.80
N SER A 57 0.20 14.52 -4.45
CA SER A 57 0.57 14.95 -3.10
C SER A 57 -0.47 14.56 -2.05
N MET A 58 -1.69 14.26 -2.48
CA MET A 58 -2.74 13.77 -1.59
C MET A 58 -2.44 12.37 -1.05
N LEU A 59 -1.78 11.50 -1.83
CA LEU A 59 -1.35 10.19 -1.33
C LEU A 59 -0.34 10.37 -0.20
N ALA A 60 0.63 11.28 -0.35
CA ALA A 60 1.59 11.57 0.71
C ALA A 60 0.92 12.00 2.02
N LYS A 61 -0.07 12.90 1.94
CA LYS A 61 -0.85 13.36 3.11
C LYS A 61 -1.63 12.21 3.77
N ARG A 62 -2.23 11.33 2.98
CA ARG A 62 -2.98 10.17 3.48
C ARG A 62 -2.08 9.13 4.13
N LEU A 63 -0.93 8.84 3.52
CA LEU A 63 0.07 7.95 4.10
C LEU A 63 0.64 8.51 5.41
N GLU A 64 0.90 9.82 5.48
CA GLU A 64 1.33 10.46 6.73
C GLU A 64 0.27 10.33 7.82
N MET A 65 -1.00 10.62 7.51
CA MET A 65 -2.11 10.42 8.43
C MET A 65 -2.22 8.96 8.88
N LEU A 66 -2.17 8.00 7.96
CA LEU A 66 -2.26 6.57 8.25
C LEU A 66 -1.13 6.12 9.18
N VAL A 67 0.10 6.54 8.92
CA VAL A 67 1.27 6.19 9.72
C VAL A 67 1.17 6.77 11.12
N VAL A 68 0.77 8.05 11.26
CA VAL A 68 0.56 8.68 12.57
C VAL A 68 -0.54 7.97 13.36
N LEU A 69 -1.64 7.60 12.68
CA LEU A 69 -2.74 6.87 13.30
C LEU A 69 -2.30 5.47 13.75
N ALA A 70 -1.65 4.71 12.86
CA ALA A 70 -1.15 3.36 13.17
C ALA A 70 -0.16 3.38 14.35
N GLU A 71 0.79 4.32 14.36
CA GLU A 71 1.71 4.52 15.49
C GLU A 71 0.97 4.79 16.80
N GLY A 72 -0.05 5.66 16.77
CA GLY A 72 -0.88 5.99 17.94
C GLY A 72 -1.66 4.80 18.51
N HIS A 73 -2.04 3.85 17.65
CA HIS A 73 -2.72 2.61 18.02
C HIS A 73 -1.77 1.42 18.23
N GLY A 74 -0.46 1.61 18.11
CA GLY A 74 0.54 0.54 18.21
C GLY A 74 0.40 -0.52 17.11
N LYS A 75 0.02 -0.09 15.89
CA LYS A 75 -0.22 -0.93 14.71
C LYS A 75 0.78 -0.64 13.60
N ILE A 76 0.79 -1.49 12.57
CA ILE A 76 1.61 -1.33 11.36
C ILE A 76 0.78 -0.64 10.28
N ALA A 77 1.35 0.34 9.57
CA ALA A 77 0.71 0.97 8.41
C ALA A 77 1.12 0.28 7.10
N ALA A 78 0.20 0.19 6.14
CA ALA A 78 0.49 -0.33 4.80
C ALA A 78 -0.37 0.35 3.72
N LEU A 79 0.19 0.54 2.50
CA LEU A 79 -0.60 0.88 1.32
C LEU A 79 -1.08 -0.45 0.70
N THR A 80 -2.20 -0.94 1.23
CA THR A 80 -2.72 -2.30 1.00
C THR A 80 -3.13 -2.52 -0.44
N GLU A 81 -3.60 -1.50 -1.15
CA GLU A 81 -3.83 -1.54 -2.58
C GLU A 81 -3.55 -0.19 -3.24
N THR A 82 -2.94 -0.22 -4.42
CA THR A 82 -2.75 0.98 -5.24
C THR A 82 -2.44 0.62 -6.70
N GLY A 83 -2.19 1.63 -7.51
CA GLY A 83 -1.67 1.50 -8.87
C GLY A 83 -2.51 2.24 -9.91
N GLN A 84 -2.05 2.19 -11.15
CA GLN A 84 -2.73 2.79 -12.29
C GLN A 84 -3.00 1.70 -13.33
N GLU A 85 -4.27 1.41 -13.60
CA GLU A 85 -4.64 0.37 -14.55
C GLU A 85 -4.01 0.66 -15.93
N ARG A 86 -3.37 -0.35 -16.50
CA ARG A 86 -2.59 -0.31 -17.74
C ARG A 86 -1.33 0.55 -17.73
N ILE A 87 -1.05 1.28 -16.64
CA ILE A 87 0.15 2.10 -16.44
C ILE A 87 0.42 3.00 -17.67
N PRO A 88 -0.51 3.91 -18.03
CA PRO A 88 -0.39 4.77 -19.21
C PRO A 88 0.86 5.66 -19.19
N GLU A 89 1.33 6.03 -18.00
CA GLU A 89 2.51 6.87 -17.83
C GLU A 89 3.79 6.03 -17.75
N LYS A 90 4.75 6.36 -18.62
CA LYS A 90 6.03 5.64 -18.69
C LYS A 90 6.81 5.71 -17.37
N ASN A 91 6.74 6.85 -16.68
CA ASN A 91 7.53 7.14 -15.48
C ASN A 91 6.74 6.95 -14.17
N PHE A 92 5.57 6.30 -14.23
CA PHE A 92 4.65 6.08 -13.10
C PHE A 92 5.34 5.58 -11.83
N TRP A 93 6.28 4.64 -11.94
CA TRP A 93 6.85 3.97 -10.77
C TRP A 93 7.74 4.89 -9.95
N THR A 94 8.58 5.71 -10.60
CA THR A 94 9.52 6.59 -9.90
C THR A 94 8.98 7.98 -9.66
N GLU A 95 8.34 8.59 -10.65
CA GLU A 95 7.91 10.00 -10.59
C GLU A 95 6.55 10.15 -9.89
N THR A 96 5.73 9.10 -9.89
CA THR A 96 4.41 9.10 -9.26
C THR A 96 4.44 8.29 -7.96
N LEU A 97 4.56 6.96 -8.01
CA LEU A 97 4.46 6.12 -6.81
C LEU A 97 5.62 6.35 -5.82
N LEU A 98 6.87 6.12 -6.24
CA LEU A 98 8.04 6.24 -5.36
C LEU A 98 8.20 7.65 -4.78
N ALA A 99 7.92 8.68 -5.58
CA ALA A 99 7.99 10.06 -5.15
C ALA A 99 7.10 10.32 -3.92
N GLN A 100 5.89 9.74 -3.88
CA GLN A 100 5.01 9.88 -2.71
C GLN A 100 5.49 9.04 -1.52
N LEU A 101 5.98 7.82 -1.76
CA LEU A 101 6.53 6.94 -0.72
C LEU A 101 7.77 7.55 -0.02
N LEU A 102 8.53 8.37 -0.75
CA LEU A 102 9.74 9.03 -0.25
C LEU A 102 9.54 10.49 0.16
N SER A 103 8.31 11.01 0.04
CA SER A 103 8.01 12.43 0.22
C SER A 103 8.41 12.97 1.60
N ASN A 104 8.27 12.15 2.65
CA ASN A 104 8.69 12.49 4.00
C ASN A 104 8.98 11.27 4.88
N GLU A 105 9.53 11.51 6.08
CA GLU A 105 9.90 10.44 7.03
C GLU A 105 8.73 9.59 7.51
N LYS A 106 7.48 10.09 7.47
CA LYS A 106 6.31 9.28 7.82
C LYS A 106 5.91 8.37 6.68
N THR A 107 5.83 8.87 5.44
CA THR A 107 5.47 8.05 4.26
C THR A 107 6.40 6.85 4.05
N LYS A 108 7.68 6.98 4.42
CA LYS A 108 8.68 5.90 4.36
C LYS A 108 8.45 4.77 5.36
N ARG A 109 7.52 4.92 6.31
CA ARG A 109 7.27 3.96 7.41
C ARG A 109 6.14 2.97 7.16
N ILE A 110 5.51 3.00 5.98
CA ILE A 110 4.61 1.91 5.60
C ILE A 110 5.41 0.61 5.42
N ALA A 111 4.85 -0.52 5.84
CA ALA A 111 5.55 -1.80 5.79
C ALA A 111 5.59 -2.41 4.38
N TYR A 112 4.56 -2.17 3.57
CA TYR A 112 4.51 -2.60 2.18
C TYR A 112 3.57 -1.73 1.35
N VAL A 113 3.74 -1.85 0.04
CA VAL A 113 2.83 -1.36 -0.98
C VAL A 113 2.49 -2.51 -1.93
N MET A 114 1.20 -2.69 -2.25
CA MET A 114 0.75 -3.72 -3.19
C MET A 114 0.01 -3.08 -4.37
N VAL A 115 0.38 -3.50 -5.59
CA VAL A 115 -0.41 -3.21 -6.79
C VAL A 115 -1.31 -4.39 -7.15
N TRP A 116 -2.43 -4.11 -7.81
CA TRP A 116 -3.39 -5.15 -8.16
C TRP A 116 -2.90 -6.12 -9.25
N ARG A 117 -3.72 -7.12 -9.56
CA ARG A 117 -3.36 -8.24 -10.45
C ARG A 117 -3.06 -7.81 -11.90
N ASN A 118 -2.26 -8.63 -12.57
CA ASN A 118 -2.16 -8.65 -14.03
C ASN A 118 -3.04 -9.76 -14.61
N ALA A 119 -4.22 -9.40 -15.15
CA ALA A 119 -5.19 -10.40 -15.61
C ALA A 119 -5.17 -10.63 -17.12
N ARG A 120 -5.07 -9.55 -17.88
CA ARG A 120 -5.13 -9.52 -19.36
C ARG A 120 -4.57 -8.19 -19.85
N PRO A 121 -4.25 -8.03 -21.15
CA PRO A 121 -3.65 -6.80 -21.67
C PRO A 121 -4.45 -5.51 -21.43
N SER A 122 -5.76 -5.62 -21.17
CA SER A 122 -6.63 -4.49 -20.86
C SER A 122 -6.83 -4.24 -19.36
N HIS A 123 -6.27 -5.07 -18.48
CA HIS A 123 -6.44 -4.99 -17.02
C HIS A 123 -5.21 -5.58 -16.33
N HIS A 124 -4.25 -4.70 -16.05
CA HIS A 124 -2.96 -4.99 -15.40
C HIS A 124 -2.46 -3.76 -14.64
N TYR A 125 -1.73 -3.97 -13.56
CA TYR A 125 -1.19 -2.90 -12.70
C TYR A 125 0.33 -3.00 -12.51
N GLY A 126 0.95 -4.13 -12.86
CA GLY A 126 2.39 -4.27 -13.05
C GLY A 126 2.76 -4.33 -14.54
N PRO A 127 3.95 -3.86 -14.95
CA PRO A 127 4.38 -3.96 -16.33
C PRO A 127 4.67 -5.42 -16.71
N VAL A 128 4.54 -5.73 -18.00
CA VAL A 128 5.01 -6.98 -18.61
C VAL A 128 6.23 -6.70 -19.49
N LYS A 129 6.93 -7.75 -19.95
CA LYS A 129 8.07 -7.60 -20.86
C LYS A 129 7.67 -6.79 -22.10
N GLY A 130 8.40 -5.71 -22.38
CA GLY A 130 8.12 -4.79 -23.50
C GLY A 130 7.10 -3.69 -23.20
N HIS A 131 6.51 -3.66 -22.01
CA HIS A 131 5.64 -2.56 -21.59
C HIS A 131 6.44 -1.25 -21.51
N PRO A 132 5.90 -0.09 -21.93
CA PRO A 132 6.62 1.19 -21.90
C PRO A 132 7.21 1.56 -20.54
N SER A 133 6.50 1.25 -19.44
CA SER A 133 6.95 1.51 -18.06
C SER A 133 7.88 0.43 -17.46
N ALA A 134 8.24 -0.62 -18.21
CA ALA A 134 9.03 -1.74 -17.67
C ALA A 134 10.43 -1.34 -17.19
N GLU A 135 11.13 -0.46 -17.93
CA GLU A 135 12.45 0.03 -17.48
C GLU A 135 12.32 0.93 -16.25
N ASN A 136 11.26 1.74 -16.18
CA ASN A 136 11.01 2.58 -15.01
C ASN A 136 10.67 1.75 -13.75
N PHE A 137 9.95 0.64 -13.92
CA PHE A 137 9.71 -0.32 -12.83
C PHE A 137 11.01 -0.96 -12.32
N LYS A 138 11.98 -1.26 -13.19
CA LYS A 138 13.30 -1.74 -12.74
C LYS A 138 13.99 -0.68 -11.88
N THR A 139 13.98 0.58 -12.32
CA THR A 139 14.53 1.69 -11.51
C THR A 139 13.83 1.83 -10.16
N PHE A 140 12.51 1.64 -10.11
CA PHE A 140 11.76 1.57 -8.85
C PHE A 140 12.21 0.39 -7.98
N ALA A 141 12.31 -0.81 -8.55
CA ALA A 141 12.69 -2.03 -7.85
C ALA A 141 14.15 -2.05 -7.38
N ASP A 142 15.03 -1.28 -8.02
CA ASP A 142 16.44 -1.14 -7.64
C ASP A 142 16.66 -0.03 -6.60
N ASN A 143 15.62 0.67 -6.15
CA ASN A 143 15.73 1.67 -5.08
C ASN A 143 15.95 1.01 -3.72
N ASP A 144 16.86 1.54 -2.90
CA ASP A 144 17.30 0.93 -1.63
C ASP A 144 16.17 0.68 -0.59
N ILE A 145 15.07 1.43 -0.66
CA ILE A 145 13.92 1.23 0.24
C ILE A 145 12.95 0.14 -0.25
N ILE A 146 13.03 -0.25 -1.53
CA ILE A 146 12.14 -1.23 -2.13
C ILE A 146 12.79 -2.60 -2.01
N TRP A 147 12.23 -3.43 -1.13
CA TRP A 147 12.68 -4.81 -0.97
C TRP A 147 11.76 -5.75 -1.75
N LEU A 148 12.37 -6.54 -2.63
CA LEU A 148 11.71 -7.68 -3.25
C LEU A 148 12.12 -8.97 -2.52
N LEU A 149 11.59 -10.11 -2.96
CA LEU A 149 11.82 -11.41 -2.32
C LEU A 149 13.31 -11.73 -2.06
N LYS A 150 14.20 -11.31 -2.95
CA LYS A 150 15.66 -11.56 -2.84
C LYS A 150 16.34 -10.72 -1.75
N ASP A 151 15.72 -9.62 -1.34
CA ASP A 151 16.28 -8.62 -0.43
C ASP A 151 15.82 -8.88 1.02
N LEU A 152 14.75 -9.66 1.20
CA LEU A 152 14.22 -9.99 2.52
C LEU A 152 15.24 -10.78 3.36
N PRO A 153 15.42 -10.43 4.65
CA PRO A 153 16.26 -11.20 5.55
C PRO A 153 15.68 -12.60 5.73
N LYS A 154 16.55 -13.58 5.96
CA LYS A 154 16.10 -14.91 6.40
C LYS A 154 15.51 -14.78 7.80
N TRP A 155 14.21 -14.99 7.92
CA TRP A 155 13.54 -15.10 9.20
C TRP A 155 14.09 -16.34 9.92
N GLN A 156 14.76 -16.12 11.06
CA GLN A 156 15.25 -17.19 11.96
C GLN A 156 14.18 -17.58 12.96
#